data_AF-A0A4Y2LUW1-F1
#
_entry.id   AF-A0A4Y2LUW1-F1
#
_cell.length_a   1.000
_cell.length_b   1.000
_cell.length_c   1.000
_cell.angle_alpha   90.00
_cell.angle_beta   90.00
_cell.angle_gamma   90.00
#
_symmetry.space_group_name_H-M   'P 1'
#
loop_
_entity.id
_entity.type
_entity.pdbx_description
1 polymer ?
#
loop_
_entity_poly.entity_id
_entity_poly.type
_entity_poly.pdbx_seq_one_letter_code
_entity_poly.pdbx_strand_id
1 'polypeptide(L)'
;MANQGILSQLTENTFKGPFTIIRSCTLDNNPIKCNCDLRWLPSMDLSRTLKRNLLGECEEPKNLHGALINELTQSDFQHCDQTA
;
A
#
# COMPACT_ATOMS: atom_id res chain seq x y z
N MET A 1 2.36 -21.22 12.06
CA MET A 1 1.24 -21.18 11.09
C MET A 1 1.16 -19.76 10.58
N ALA A 2 1.90 -19.43 9.52
CA ALA A 2 1.92 -18.07 8.97
C ALA A 2 0.82 -17.97 7.91
N ASN A 3 -0.17 -17.13 8.16
CA ASN A 3 -1.15 -16.71 7.16
C ASN A 3 -0.42 -15.80 6.17
N GLN A 4 0.23 -16.38 5.16
CA GLN A 4 0.92 -15.61 4.13
C GLN A 4 -0.12 -15.19 3.09
N GLY A 5 -0.64 -13.99 3.24
CA GLY A 5 -1.46 -13.39 2.19
C GLY A 5 -0.60 -13.14 0.96
N ILE A 6 -1.10 -13.49 -0.22
CA ILE A 6 -0.38 -13.36 -1.50
C ILE A 6 -0.57 -11.99 -2.16
N LEU A 7 -1.19 -11.03 -1.47
CA LEU A 7 -1.52 -9.73 -2.05
C LEU A 7 -0.27 -8.85 -2.07
N SER A 8 0.52 -8.92 -3.14
CA SER A 8 1.72 -8.09 -3.31
C SER A 8 1.46 -6.78 -4.07
N GLN A 9 0.30 -6.65 -4.73
CA GLN A 9 -0.06 -5.49 -5.55
C GLN A 9 -1.51 -5.06 -5.29
N LEU A 10 -1.74 -3.75 -5.11
CA LEU A 10 -3.05 -3.15 -4.95
C LEU A 10 -3.26 -2.14 -6.08
N THR A 11 -4.02 -2.52 -7.11
CA THR A 11 -4.25 -1.64 -8.26
C THR A 11 -5.28 -0.57 -7.96
N GLU A 12 -5.04 0.66 -8.43
CA GLU A 12 -5.91 1.83 -8.20
C GLU A 12 -7.37 1.54 -8.56
N ASN A 13 -7.62 0.93 -9.72
CA ASN A 13 -8.96 0.69 -10.24
C ASN A 13 -9.80 -0.26 -9.37
N THR A 14 -9.16 -1.20 -8.67
CA THR A 14 -9.86 -2.15 -7.77
C THR A 14 -10.40 -1.44 -6.53
N PHE A 15 -9.71 -0.39 -6.11
CA PHE A 15 -9.75 0.08 -4.74
C PHE A 15 -10.24 1.53 -4.61
N LYS A 16 -10.17 2.32 -5.68
CA LYS A 16 -10.60 3.73 -5.69
C LYS A 16 -12.07 3.94 -5.35
N GLY A 17 -12.96 3.07 -5.82
CA GLY A 17 -14.37 3.10 -5.44
C GLY A 17 -14.59 2.67 -3.99
N PRO A 18 -14.20 1.43 -3.61
CA PRO A 18 -14.41 0.91 -2.27
C PRO A 18 -13.76 1.73 -1.15
N PHE A 19 -12.60 2.36 -1.37
CA PHE A 19 -11.93 3.18 -0.35
C PHE A 19 -12.72 4.43 0.06
N THR A 20 -13.79 4.81 -0.65
CA THR A 20 -14.70 5.88 -0.21
C THR A 20 -15.59 5.47 0.98
N ILE A 21 -15.78 4.16 1.20
CA ILE A 21 -16.67 3.61 2.25
C ILE A 21 -15.97 2.73 3.29
N ILE A 22 -14.75 2.26 2.99
CA ILE A 22 -13.95 1.45 3.93
C ILE A 22 -13.46 2.33 5.09
N ARG A 23 -13.43 1.80 6.31
CA ARG A 23 -12.97 2.54 7.52
C ARG A 23 -11.56 2.19 7.98
N SER A 24 -11.08 1.00 7.63
CA SER A 24 -9.78 0.45 8.01
C SER A 24 -9.32 -0.57 6.97
N CYS A 25 -8.02 -0.60 6.68
CA CYS A 25 -7.41 -1.56 5.78
C CYS A 25 -6.14 -2.08 6.43
N THR A 26 -6.11 -3.39 6.72
CA THR A 26 -4.95 -4.06 7.30
C THR A 26 -4.34 -4.96 6.24
N LEU A 27 -3.09 -4.68 5.89
CA LEU A 27 -2.29 -5.37 4.89
C LEU A 27 -1.20 -6.24 5.53
N ASP A 28 -1.15 -6.30 6.87
CA ASP A 28 -0.18 -7.11 7.63
C ASP A 28 -0.13 -8.57 7.13
N ASN A 29 1.07 -9.16 7.15
CA ASN A 29 1.36 -10.51 6.66
C ASN A 29 1.21 -10.69 5.13
N ASN A 30 1.26 -9.59 4.36
CA ASN A 30 1.42 -9.64 2.91
C ASN A 30 2.78 -9.06 2.51
N PRO A 31 3.48 -9.63 1.51
CA PRO A 31 4.73 -9.08 1.00
C PRO A 31 4.46 -7.88 0.10
N ILE A 32 4.13 -6.73 0.72
CA ILE A 32 3.70 -5.53 -0.01
C ILE A 32 4.89 -4.91 -0.77
N LYS A 33 4.73 -4.71 -2.08
CA LYS A 33 5.65 -3.94 -2.90
C LYS A 33 5.23 -2.47 -2.92
N CYS A 34 5.95 -1.63 -2.18
CA CYS A 34 5.79 -0.17 -2.15
C CYS A 34 6.47 0.51 -3.34
N ASN A 35 6.05 0.09 -4.53
CA ASN A 35 6.55 0.55 -5.82
C ASN A 35 5.54 1.56 -6.45
N CYS A 36 5.75 1.94 -7.70
CA CYS A 36 4.88 2.91 -8.37
C CYS A 36 3.40 2.49 -8.50
N ASP A 37 3.09 1.19 -8.43
CA ASP A 37 1.71 0.69 -8.50
C ASP A 37 0.89 1.13 -7.27
N LEU A 38 1.56 1.44 -6.16
CA LEU A 38 0.95 2.00 -4.93
C LEU A 38 1.07 3.52 -4.83
N ARG A 39 1.58 4.22 -5.86
CA ARG A 39 1.74 5.68 -5.85
C ARG A 39 0.43 6.44 -5.67
N TRP A 40 -0.69 5.85 -6.06
CA TRP A 40 -2.01 6.44 -5.86
C TRP A 40 -2.40 6.51 -4.38
N LEU A 41 -1.85 5.64 -3.54
CA LEU A 41 -2.31 5.36 -2.19
C LEU A 41 -2.14 6.56 -1.22
N PRO A 42 -1.00 7.29 -1.22
CA PRO A 42 -0.84 8.52 -0.44
C PRO A 42 -1.64 9.72 -0.98
N SER A 43 -1.90 9.72 -2.29
CA SER A 43 -2.59 10.80 -3.03
C SER A 43 -4.12 10.70 -2.98
N MET A 44 -4.62 9.52 -2.63
CA MET A 44 -6.05 9.34 -2.43
C MET A 44 -6.48 10.24 -1.29
N ASP A 45 -7.56 11.01 -1.52
CA ASP A 45 -8.24 11.82 -0.50
C ASP A 45 -9.02 10.88 0.46
N LEU A 46 -8.29 9.90 0.99
CA LEU A 46 -8.69 9.07 2.10
C LEU A 46 -9.03 10.03 3.21
N SER A 47 -10.22 9.89 3.80
CA SER A 47 -10.53 10.60 5.03
C SER A 47 -9.33 10.48 5.99
N ARG A 48 -9.03 11.53 6.76
CA ARG A 48 -7.94 11.50 7.77
C ARG A 48 -8.02 10.28 8.70
N THR A 49 -9.20 9.66 8.80
CA THR A 49 -9.48 8.41 9.50
C THR A 49 -8.90 7.19 8.78
N LEU A 50 -9.10 7.05 7.47
CA LEU A 50 -8.56 5.95 6.66
C LEU A 50 -7.03 5.94 6.61
N LYS A 51 -6.38 7.11 6.45
CA LYS A 51 -4.90 7.19 6.50
C LYS A 51 -4.33 6.63 7.79
N ARG A 52 -4.99 6.92 8.93
CA ARG A 52 -4.57 6.39 10.25
C ARG A 52 -4.88 4.91 10.45
N ASN A 53 -5.87 4.39 9.72
CA ASN A 53 -6.33 3.01 9.83
C ASN A 53 -5.82 2.11 8.69
N LEU A 54 -4.86 2.60 7.90
CA LEU A 54 -4.09 1.79 6.97
C LEU A 54 -2.89 1.23 7.74
N LEU A 55 -2.88 -0.07 7.95
CA LEU A 55 -1.82 -0.79 8.64
C LEU A 55 -1.15 -1.74 7.66
N GLY A 56 0.17 -1.72 7.61
CA GLY A 56 0.97 -2.58 6.74
C GLY A 56 2.38 -2.05 6.60
N GLU A 57 3.32 -2.98 6.39
CA GLU A 57 4.74 -2.71 6.18
C GLU A 57 5.13 -3.10 4.75
N CYS A 58 6.04 -2.33 4.16
CA CYS A 58 6.62 -2.67 2.87
C CYS A 58 7.63 -3.81 3.03
N GLU A 59 7.54 -4.82 2.18
CA GLU A 59 8.57 -5.87 2.05
C GLU A 59 9.60 -5.46 0.98
N GLU A 60 9.12 -4.84 -0.10
CA GLU A 60 9.93 -4.30 -1.19
C GLU A 60 9.53 -2.85 -1.49
N PRO A 61 10.39 -2.04 -2.11
CA PRO A 61 11.81 -2.30 -2.39
C PRO A 61 12.67 -2.30 -1.11
N LYS A 62 13.91 -2.81 -1.21
CA LYS A 62 14.82 -2.98 -0.06
C LYS A 62 15.05 -1.71 0.76
N ASN A 63 15.01 -0.53 0.13
CA ASN A 63 15.17 0.76 0.81
C ASN A 63 13.93 1.21 1.61
N LEU A 64 12.77 0.57 1.38
CA LEU A 64 11.53 0.80 2.12
C LEU A 64 11.15 -0.40 3.00
N HIS A 65 11.97 -1.45 3.06
CA HIS A 65 11.67 -2.64 3.85
C HIS A 65 11.40 -2.30 5.33
N GLY A 66 10.24 -2.70 5.84
CA GLY A 66 9.75 -2.41 7.20
C GLY A 66 9.15 -1.02 7.38
N ALA A 67 9.10 -0.18 6.34
CA ALA A 67 8.45 1.12 6.41
C ALA A 67 6.93 0.97 6.48
N LEU A 68 6.30 1.75 7.35
CA LEU A 68 4.84 1.77 7.48
C LEU A 68 4.22 2.51 6.30
N ILE A 69 3.27 1.87 5.60
CA ILE A 69 2.67 2.41 4.37
C ILE A 69 1.97 3.76 4.62
N ASN A 70 1.40 3.97 5.82
CA ASN A 70 0.72 5.20 6.19
C ASN A 70 1.66 6.38 6.50
N GLU A 71 2.96 6.15 6.63
CA GLU A 71 3.99 7.18 6.83
C GLU A 71 4.65 7.62 5.50
N LEU A 72 4.44 6.86 4.43
CA LEU A 72 5.04 7.13 3.12
C LEU A 72 4.30 8.20 2.32
N THR A 73 5.07 8.96 1.55
CA THR A 73 4.60 9.99 0.62
C THR A 73 4.54 9.45 -0.81
N GLN A 74 3.87 10.17 -1.70
CA GLN A 74 3.80 9.79 -3.12
C GLN A 74 5.18 9.63 -3.78
N SER A 75 6.18 10.39 -3.30
CA SER A 75 7.55 10.36 -3.80
C SER A 75 8.32 9.10 -3.37
N ASP A 76 7.87 8.36 -2.36
CA ASP A 76 8.54 7.12 -1.95
C ASP A 76 8.25 5.98 -2.95
N PHE A 77 7.08 6.03 -3.59
CA PHE A 77 6.59 5.07 -4.60
C PHE A 77 7.13 5.38 -6.01
N GLN A 78 8.45 5.58 -6.13
CA GLN A 78 9.06 6.05 -7.39
C GLN A 78 9.41 4.94 -8.38
N HIS A 79 9.81 3.76 -7.90
CA HIS A 79 10.32 2.69 -8.75
C HIS A 79 9.17 1.84 -9.28
N CYS A 80 9.05 1.67 -10.60
CA CYS A 80 8.20 0.64 -11.18
C CYS A 80 9.07 -0.57 -11.50
N ASP A 81 8.59 -1.78 -11.19
CA ASP A 81 9.16 -2.97 -11.80
C ASP A 81 8.86 -2.85 -13.31
N GLN A 82 9.89 -2.75 -14.15
CA GLN A 82 9.70 -2.79 -15.59
C GLN A 82 9.32 -4.24 -15.95
N THR A 83 8.02 -4.54 -15.94
CA THR A 83 7.52 -5.80 -16.47
C THR A 83 7.83 -5.83 -17.96
N ALA A 84 8.77 -6.70 -18.34
CA ALA A 84 8.95 -7.14 -19.71
C ALA A 84 7.74 -7.95 -20.18
#